data_AF-A0A969MNK4-F1
#
_entry.id   AF-A0A969MNK4-F1
#
_cell.length_a   1.000
_cell.length_b   1.000
_cell.length_c   1.000
_cell.angle_alpha   90.00
_cell.angle_beta   90.00
_cell.angle_gamma   90.00
#
_symmetry.space_group_name_H-M   'P 1'
#
loop_
_entity.id
_entity.type
_entity.pdbx_description
1 polymer ?
#
loop_
_entity_poly.entity_id
_entity_poly.type
_entity_poly.pdbx_seq_one_letter_code
_entity_poly.pdbx_strand_id
1 'polypeptide(L)'
;MTNEDERKQRLSILCKKLRGGESLRSFAKKRSQELGGIGFTTWGAWERGQAELSKESLERLVKFIGCSYQAFNGYLEGFISLEELLQPSSGDLQSREELDFSPDTTSAWIKSLQAEEQLFIVTQGFQAFQEKFDELVEKRSKEKVELLLNLLSNNSYPENSRIEETATRLDMPVEDLRKLCDRVFES
;
A
#
# COMPACT_ATOMS: atom_id res chain seq x y z
N MET A 1 -16.01 -12.09 -34.63
CA MET A 1 -16.12 -12.60 -33.25
C MET A 1 -17.04 -11.68 -32.50
N THR A 2 -18.05 -12.23 -31.82
CA THR A 2 -18.90 -11.43 -30.95
C THR A 2 -18.15 -11.14 -29.64
N ASN A 3 -18.52 -10.09 -28.91
CA ASN A 3 -17.97 -9.79 -27.57
C ASN A 3 -18.07 -11.04 -26.64
N GLU A 4 -19.13 -11.81 -26.82
CA GLU A 4 -19.36 -13.05 -26.07
C GLU A 4 -18.36 -14.18 -26.40
N ASP A 5 -17.94 -14.31 -27.67
CA ASP A 5 -16.88 -15.27 -28.06
C ASP A 5 -15.53 -14.89 -27.42
N GLU A 6 -15.23 -13.59 -27.34
CA GLU A 6 -14.00 -13.09 -26.71
C GLU A 6 -14.01 -13.32 -25.19
N ARG A 7 -15.14 -13.08 -24.53
CA ARG A 7 -15.33 -13.40 -23.10
C ARG A 7 -15.15 -14.90 -22.84
N LYS A 8 -15.73 -15.76 -23.68
CA LYS A 8 -15.56 -17.23 -23.62
C LYS A 8 -14.09 -17.64 -23.82
N GLN A 9 -13.38 -16.99 -24.73
CA GLN A 9 -11.96 -17.25 -24.98
C GLN A 9 -11.07 -16.82 -23.80
N ARG A 10 -11.32 -15.65 -23.21
CA ARG A 10 -10.60 -15.16 -22.03
C ARG A 10 -10.83 -16.07 -20.81
N LEU A 11 -12.06 -16.52 -20.61
CA LEU A 11 -12.37 -17.50 -19.58
C LEU A 11 -11.64 -18.83 -19.81
N SER A 12 -11.61 -19.33 -21.06
CA SER A 12 -10.86 -20.54 -21.43
C SER A 12 -9.37 -20.44 -21.09
N ILE A 13 -8.75 -19.30 -21.41
CA ILE A 13 -7.34 -19.04 -21.11
C ILE A 13 -7.10 -19.04 -19.59
N LEU A 14 -7.95 -18.37 -18.83
CA LEU A 14 -7.87 -18.31 -17.37
C LEU A 14 -7.98 -19.70 -16.73
N CYS A 15 -8.98 -20.49 -17.12
CA CYS A 15 -9.16 -21.84 -16.59
C CYS A 15 -7.95 -22.75 -16.89
N LYS A 16 -7.39 -22.66 -18.12
CA LYS A 16 -6.17 -23.41 -18.48
C LYS A 16 -4.97 -22.98 -17.65
N LYS A 17 -4.82 -21.67 -17.39
CA LYS A 17 -3.73 -21.14 -16.57
C LYS A 17 -3.85 -21.61 -15.11
N LEU A 18 -5.05 -21.55 -14.53
CA LEU A 18 -5.32 -21.98 -13.15
C LEU A 18 -5.13 -23.50 -12.96
N ARG A 19 -5.51 -24.31 -13.95
CA ARG A 19 -5.23 -25.75 -13.95
C ARG A 19 -3.74 -26.05 -14.13
N GLY A 20 -3.05 -25.25 -14.93
CA GLY A 20 -1.66 -25.47 -15.30
C GLY A 20 -1.48 -26.80 -16.04
N GLY A 21 -0.43 -27.54 -15.68
CA GLY A 21 -0.10 -28.84 -16.28
C GLY A 21 -0.93 -30.03 -15.76
N GLU A 22 -1.78 -29.85 -14.75
CA GLU A 22 -2.53 -30.96 -14.15
C GLU A 22 -3.65 -31.46 -15.09
N SER A 23 -3.98 -32.75 -15.05
CA SER A 23 -5.15 -33.25 -15.79
C SER A 23 -6.45 -32.70 -15.19
N LEU A 24 -7.45 -32.43 -16.03
CA LEU A 24 -8.76 -31.91 -15.59
C LEU A 24 -9.39 -32.73 -14.44
N ARG A 25 -9.29 -34.07 -14.51
CA ARG A 25 -9.82 -34.97 -13.47
C ARG A 25 -9.04 -34.84 -12.16
N SER A 26 -7.72 -34.73 -12.23
CA SER A 26 -6.88 -34.54 -11.05
C SER A 26 -7.16 -33.19 -10.38
N PHE A 27 -7.19 -32.13 -11.18
CA PHE A 27 -7.44 -30.76 -10.72
C PHE A 27 -8.80 -30.65 -10.01
N ALA A 28 -9.88 -31.07 -10.68
CA ALA A 28 -11.24 -30.98 -10.14
C ALA A 28 -11.41 -31.84 -8.88
N LYS A 29 -10.72 -32.98 -8.77
CA LYS A 29 -10.76 -33.83 -7.58
C LYS A 29 -10.02 -33.18 -6.41
N LYS A 30 -8.78 -32.74 -6.65
CA LYS A 30 -7.87 -32.19 -5.65
C LYS A 30 -8.41 -30.89 -5.06
N ARG A 31 -9.00 -30.02 -5.90
CA ARG A 31 -9.53 -28.72 -5.51
C ARG A 31 -11.06 -28.69 -5.38
N SER A 32 -11.69 -29.86 -5.25
CA SER A 32 -13.17 -29.97 -5.21
C SER A 32 -13.82 -29.10 -4.12
N GLN A 33 -13.17 -28.99 -2.96
CA GLN A 33 -13.62 -28.14 -1.85
C GLN A 33 -13.45 -26.64 -2.15
N GLU A 34 -12.29 -26.24 -2.68
CA GLU A 34 -11.98 -24.84 -3.03
C GLU A 34 -12.86 -24.33 -4.19
N LEU A 35 -13.16 -25.22 -5.13
CA LEU A 35 -14.02 -24.94 -6.29
C LEU A 35 -15.50 -24.78 -5.94
N GLY A 36 -15.89 -24.97 -4.68
CA GLY A 36 -17.24 -24.68 -4.18
C GLY A 36 -18.35 -25.43 -4.91
N GLY A 37 -18.07 -26.63 -5.43
CA GLY A 37 -19.03 -27.41 -6.22
C GLY A 37 -18.96 -27.21 -7.73
N ILE A 38 -17.99 -26.46 -8.27
CA ILE A 38 -17.70 -26.49 -9.71
C ILE A 38 -17.14 -27.87 -10.08
N GLY A 39 -17.94 -28.64 -10.83
CA GLY A 39 -17.57 -29.98 -11.27
C GLY A 39 -16.60 -30.01 -12.45
N PHE A 40 -16.00 -31.19 -12.67
CA PHE A 40 -15.13 -31.48 -13.80
C PHE A 40 -15.75 -31.12 -15.16
N THR A 41 -17.04 -31.41 -15.34
CA THR A 41 -17.77 -31.17 -16.59
C THR A 41 -17.90 -29.68 -16.89
N THR A 42 -18.28 -28.89 -15.88
CA THR A 42 -18.43 -27.44 -15.95
C THR A 42 -17.11 -26.77 -16.26
N TRP A 43 -16.04 -27.11 -15.51
CA TRP A 43 -14.71 -26.56 -15.76
C TRP A 43 -14.20 -26.91 -17.16
N GLY A 44 -14.38 -28.16 -17.59
CA GLY A 44 -13.98 -28.60 -18.92
C GLY A 44 -14.74 -27.88 -20.04
N ALA A 45 -15.99 -27.49 -19.83
CA ALA A 45 -16.76 -26.70 -20.79
C ALA A 45 -16.20 -25.27 -20.93
N TRP A 46 -15.78 -24.65 -19.83
CA TRP A 46 -15.12 -23.33 -19.86
C TRP A 46 -13.76 -23.38 -20.54
N GLU A 47 -12.92 -24.40 -20.27
CA GLU A 47 -11.64 -24.55 -20.97
C GLU A 47 -11.78 -24.72 -22.48
N ARG A 48 -12.92 -25.25 -22.95
CA ARG A 48 -13.22 -25.38 -24.39
C ARG A 48 -13.95 -24.17 -24.97
N GLY A 49 -14.28 -23.14 -24.16
CA GLY A 49 -15.06 -21.99 -24.59
C GLY A 49 -16.50 -22.35 -24.99
N GLN A 50 -17.03 -23.48 -24.49
CA GLN A 50 -18.34 -24.02 -24.89
C GLN A 50 -19.48 -23.64 -23.95
N ALA A 51 -19.18 -23.06 -22.80
CA ALA A 51 -20.17 -22.69 -21.80
C ALA A 51 -19.95 -21.27 -21.31
N GLU A 52 -21.08 -20.60 -21.02
CA GLU A 52 -21.08 -19.32 -20.35
C GLU A 52 -20.89 -19.46 -18.86
N LEU A 53 -20.53 -18.33 -18.26
CA LEU A 53 -20.35 -18.21 -16.83
C LEU A 53 -21.68 -17.81 -16.21
N SER A 54 -22.33 -18.75 -15.51
CA SER A 54 -23.50 -18.40 -14.70
C SER A 54 -23.10 -17.53 -13.53
N LYS A 55 -24.05 -16.74 -12.99
CA LYS A 55 -23.81 -15.89 -11.82
C LYS A 55 -23.21 -16.68 -10.65
N GLU A 56 -23.82 -17.79 -10.26
CA GLU A 56 -23.30 -18.64 -9.17
C GLU A 56 -21.89 -19.19 -9.44
N SER A 57 -21.59 -19.54 -10.69
CA SER A 57 -20.28 -20.04 -11.07
C SER A 57 -19.21 -18.95 -11.02
N LEU A 58 -19.61 -17.73 -11.38
CA LEU A 58 -18.77 -16.55 -11.28
C LEU A 58 -18.39 -16.30 -9.82
N GLU A 59 -19.36 -16.31 -8.90
CA GLU A 59 -19.10 -16.10 -7.47
C GLU A 59 -18.09 -17.13 -6.91
N ARG A 60 -18.26 -18.40 -7.29
CA ARG A 60 -17.34 -19.48 -6.90
C ARG A 60 -15.95 -19.32 -7.50
N LEU A 61 -15.82 -18.91 -8.76
CA LEU A 61 -14.53 -18.67 -9.40
C LEU A 61 -13.80 -17.46 -8.81
N VAL A 62 -14.52 -16.36 -8.58
CA VAL A 62 -13.97 -15.16 -7.96
C VAL A 62 -13.40 -15.48 -6.57
N LYS A 63 -14.14 -16.27 -5.78
CA LYS A 63 -13.67 -16.78 -4.48
C LYS A 63 -12.47 -17.71 -4.60
N PHE A 64 -12.49 -18.62 -5.58
CA PHE A 64 -11.39 -19.56 -5.83
C PHE A 64 -10.09 -18.86 -6.26
N ILE A 65 -10.21 -17.79 -7.04
CA ILE A 65 -9.06 -16.99 -7.51
C ILE A 65 -8.59 -16.01 -6.43
N GLY A 66 -9.48 -15.58 -5.54
CA GLY A 66 -9.18 -14.55 -4.53
C GLY A 66 -9.08 -13.15 -5.14
N CYS A 67 -9.97 -12.83 -6.08
CA CYS A 67 -10.06 -11.52 -6.73
C CYS A 67 -11.41 -10.85 -6.48
N SER A 68 -11.57 -9.58 -6.86
CA SER A 68 -12.87 -8.90 -6.81
C SER A 68 -13.69 -9.17 -8.07
N TYR A 69 -15.02 -9.10 -7.97
CA TYR A 69 -15.92 -9.20 -9.13
C TYR A 69 -15.59 -8.18 -10.23
N GLN A 70 -15.17 -6.97 -9.84
CA GLN A 70 -14.79 -5.92 -10.78
C GLN A 70 -13.50 -6.28 -11.54
N ALA A 71 -12.49 -6.80 -10.85
CA ALA A 71 -11.25 -7.24 -11.49
C ALA A 71 -11.51 -8.42 -12.44
N PHE A 72 -12.32 -9.38 -12.01
CA PHE A 72 -12.68 -10.53 -12.84
C PHE A 72 -13.48 -10.14 -14.09
N ASN A 73 -14.49 -9.27 -13.94
CA ASN A 73 -15.24 -8.74 -15.08
C ASN A 73 -14.36 -7.85 -15.97
N GLY A 74 -13.46 -7.05 -15.40
CA GLY A 74 -12.49 -6.24 -16.13
C GLY A 74 -11.55 -7.09 -16.99
N TYR A 75 -11.12 -8.25 -16.48
CA TYR A 75 -10.37 -9.22 -17.27
C TYR A 75 -11.20 -9.82 -18.41
N LEU A 76 -12.45 -10.22 -18.14
CA LEU A 76 -13.34 -10.80 -19.15
C LEU A 76 -13.67 -9.82 -20.27
N GLU A 77 -13.85 -8.54 -19.95
CA GLU A 77 -14.07 -7.45 -20.92
C GLU A 77 -12.75 -6.97 -21.57
N GLY A 78 -11.61 -7.41 -21.05
CA GLY A 78 -10.30 -7.10 -21.60
C GLY A 78 -9.66 -5.78 -21.21
N PHE A 79 -10.20 -5.12 -20.19
CA PHE A 79 -9.61 -3.95 -19.56
C PHE A 79 -8.39 -4.27 -18.69
N ILE A 80 -8.24 -5.53 -18.26
CA ILE A 80 -7.20 -5.99 -17.34
C ILE A 80 -6.53 -7.25 -17.91
N SER A 81 -5.22 -7.39 -17.74
CA SER A 81 -4.44 -8.56 -18.17
C SER A 81 -4.61 -9.76 -17.24
N LEU A 82 -4.24 -10.95 -17.72
CA LEU A 82 -4.29 -12.18 -16.92
C LEU A 82 -3.31 -12.10 -15.75
N GLU A 83 -2.14 -11.52 -15.98
CA GLU A 83 -1.09 -11.33 -14.99
C GLU A 83 -1.55 -10.41 -13.87
N GLU A 84 -2.23 -9.29 -14.19
CA GLU A 84 -2.82 -8.38 -13.20
C GLU A 84 -3.96 -9.02 -12.41
N LEU A 85 -4.76 -9.91 -13.02
CA LEU A 85 -5.82 -10.65 -12.34
C LEU A 85 -5.26 -11.67 -11.33
N LEU A 86 -4.14 -12.32 -11.68
CA LEU A 86 -3.51 -13.39 -10.90
C LEU A 86 -2.39 -12.90 -9.98
N GLN A 87 -2.03 -11.61 -10.04
CA GLN A 87 -1.21 -11.02 -9.00
C GLN A 87 -1.92 -11.22 -7.65
N PRO A 88 -1.19 -11.60 -6.59
CA PRO A 88 -1.77 -11.68 -5.27
C PRO A 88 -2.32 -10.31 -4.97
N SER A 89 -3.65 -10.19 -5.06
CA SER A 89 -4.29 -8.96 -4.68
C SER A 89 -3.89 -8.76 -3.22
N SER A 90 -3.37 -7.60 -2.89
CA SER A 90 -3.32 -7.11 -1.51
C SER A 90 -4.77 -6.84 -1.02
N GLY A 91 -5.70 -7.70 -1.41
CA GLY A 91 -7.07 -7.41 -1.79
C GLY A 91 -8.08 -8.19 -0.98
N ASP A 92 -7.81 -8.32 0.32
CA ASP A 92 -8.87 -8.26 1.33
C ASP A 92 -9.34 -6.81 1.58
N LEU A 93 -8.86 -5.82 0.82
CA LEU A 93 -9.11 -4.39 1.06
C LEU A 93 -10.07 -3.69 0.09
N GLN A 94 -10.97 -4.38 -0.62
CA GLN A 94 -12.03 -3.67 -1.38
C GLN A 94 -13.40 -4.37 -1.38
N SER A 95 -14.01 -4.50 -0.20
CA SER A 95 -15.37 -3.97 -0.04
C SER A 95 -15.23 -2.49 0.31
N ARG A 96 -15.32 -1.63 -0.70
CA ARG A 96 -15.32 -0.17 -0.53
C ARG A 96 -16.71 0.27 -0.03
N GLU A 97 -17.07 -0.11 1.20
CA GLU A 97 -17.52 0.95 2.12
C GLU A 97 -16.35 1.92 2.18
N GLU A 98 -16.60 3.23 2.11
CA GLU A 98 -15.54 4.20 2.33
C GLU A 98 -14.80 3.78 3.61
N LEU A 99 -13.57 3.29 3.47
CA LEU A 99 -12.72 2.97 4.61
C LEU A 99 -12.47 4.31 5.27
N ASP A 100 -13.31 4.59 6.26
CA ASP A 100 -13.10 5.66 7.19
C ASP A 100 -11.79 5.32 7.89
N PHE A 101 -10.73 6.04 7.54
CA PHE A 101 -9.44 5.98 8.23
C PHE A 101 -9.47 6.87 9.49
N SER A 102 -10.64 7.04 10.10
CA SER A 102 -10.72 7.66 11.41
C SER A 102 -9.89 6.84 12.41
N PRO A 103 -9.33 7.50 13.45
CA PRO A 103 -8.54 6.82 14.47
C PRO A 103 -9.30 5.64 15.10
N ASP A 104 -10.62 5.77 15.23
CA ASP A 104 -11.48 4.79 15.90
C ASP A 104 -11.67 3.51 15.06
N THR A 105 -12.01 3.64 13.78
CA THR A 105 -12.15 2.50 12.84
C THR A 105 -10.81 1.82 12.58
N THR A 106 -9.72 2.59 12.47
CA THR A 106 -8.37 2.05 12.32
C THR A 106 -7.97 1.25 13.57
N SER A 107 -8.28 1.75 14.76
CA SER A 107 -8.01 1.04 16.00
C SER A 107 -8.84 -0.24 16.16
N ALA A 108 -10.10 -0.22 15.72
CA ALA A 108 -10.99 -1.37 15.74
C ALA A 108 -10.51 -2.47 14.77
N TRP A 109 -10.02 -2.08 13.60
CA TRP A 109 -9.40 -2.98 12.63
C TRP A 109 -8.10 -3.59 13.16
N ILE A 110 -7.17 -2.79 13.71
CA ILE A 110 -5.92 -3.34 14.28
C ILE A 110 -6.23 -4.38 15.36
N LYS A 111 -7.23 -4.12 16.22
CA LYS A 111 -7.62 -5.03 17.30
C LYS A 111 -8.28 -6.33 16.82
N SER A 112 -8.79 -6.39 15.59
CA SER A 112 -9.39 -7.61 15.03
C SER A 112 -8.37 -8.55 14.39
N LEU A 113 -7.14 -8.10 14.16
CA LEU A 113 -6.04 -8.89 13.63
C LEU A 113 -5.48 -9.88 14.66
N GLN A 114 -4.74 -10.89 14.21
CA GLN A 114 -4.01 -11.78 15.11
C GLN A 114 -2.81 -11.07 15.77
N ALA A 115 -2.36 -11.56 16.93
CA ALA A 115 -1.32 -10.89 17.72
C ALA A 115 -0.01 -10.65 16.95
N GLU A 116 0.36 -11.57 16.05
CA GLU A 116 1.55 -11.48 15.21
C GLU A 116 1.44 -10.36 14.16
N GLU A 117 0.25 -10.20 13.57
CA GLU A 117 -0.07 -9.16 12.60
C GLU A 117 -0.16 -7.79 13.28
N GLN A 118 -0.72 -7.73 14.50
CA GLN A 118 -0.74 -6.52 15.33
C GLN A 118 0.70 -6.05 15.62
N LEU A 119 1.57 -6.96 16.03
CA LEU A 119 2.99 -6.68 16.28
C LEU A 119 3.71 -6.18 15.04
N PHE A 120 3.42 -6.79 13.88
CA PHE A 120 3.97 -6.37 12.61
C PHE A 120 3.56 -4.94 12.24
N ILE A 121 2.26 -4.61 12.33
CA ILE A 121 1.74 -3.26 12.05
C ILE A 121 2.30 -2.22 13.02
N VAL A 122 2.41 -2.53 14.32
CA VAL A 122 3.02 -1.63 15.31
C VAL A 122 4.49 -1.38 14.98
N THR A 123 5.23 -2.41 14.57
CA THR A 123 6.65 -2.28 14.21
C THR A 123 6.85 -1.41 12.98
N GLN A 124 6.06 -1.63 11.93
CA GLN A 124 6.08 -0.80 10.72
C GLN A 124 5.65 0.65 11.00
N GLY A 125 4.60 0.84 11.81
CA GLY A 125 4.15 2.16 12.22
C GLY A 125 5.21 2.91 13.04
N PHE A 126 5.92 2.22 13.92
CA PHE A 126 7.03 2.79 14.68
C PHE A 126 8.20 3.18 13.77
N GLN A 127 8.57 2.35 12.79
CA GLN A 127 9.61 2.67 11.82
C GLN A 127 9.25 3.92 11.00
N ALA A 128 8.03 3.99 10.46
CA ALA A 128 7.56 5.15 9.72
C ALA A 128 7.51 6.43 10.58
N PHE A 129 7.14 6.30 11.86
CA PHE A 129 7.20 7.41 12.82
C PHE A 129 8.65 7.85 13.08
N GLN A 130 9.58 6.91 13.26
CA GLN A 130 11.00 7.20 13.46
C GLN A 130 11.57 7.94 12.26
N GLU A 131 11.33 7.49 11.03
CA GLU A 131 11.79 8.18 9.82
C GLU A 131 11.25 9.62 9.75
N LYS A 132 9.95 9.82 10.03
CA LYS A 132 9.34 11.16 10.04
C LYS A 132 9.88 12.05 11.16
N PHE A 133 10.14 11.46 12.32
CA PHE A 133 10.73 12.17 13.44
C PHE A 133 12.17 12.58 13.14
N ASP A 134 12.97 11.67 12.58
CA ASP A 134 14.35 11.93 12.19
C ASP A 134 14.42 12.99 11.09
N GLU A 135 13.53 12.94 10.08
CA GLU A 135 13.40 13.99 9.06
C GLU A 135 13.07 15.37 9.69
N LEU A 136 12.17 15.41 10.67
CA LEU A 136 11.80 16.65 11.36
C LEU A 136 12.94 17.19 12.22
N VAL A 137 13.65 16.32 12.94
CA VAL A 137 14.82 16.68 13.75
C VAL A 137 15.93 17.18 12.83
N GLU A 138 16.20 16.48 11.72
CA GLU A 138 17.21 16.89 10.74
C GLU A 138 16.85 18.24 10.12
N LYS A 139 15.60 18.43 9.66
CA LYS A 139 15.13 19.71 9.12
C LYS A 139 15.27 20.84 10.12
N ARG A 140 14.81 20.65 11.35
CA ARG A 140 14.92 21.66 12.41
C ARG A 140 16.38 21.94 12.76
N SER A 141 17.24 20.93 12.77
CA SER A 141 18.67 21.10 13.02
C SER A 141 19.35 21.89 11.90
N LYS A 142 19.02 21.62 10.63
CA LYS A 142 19.52 22.36 9.47
C LYS A 142 19.08 23.82 9.50
N GLU A 143 17.80 24.08 9.76
CA GLU A 143 17.28 25.44 9.90
C GLU A 143 18.00 26.22 11.02
N LYS A 144 18.23 25.57 12.18
CA LYS A 144 18.96 26.20 13.29
C LYS A 144 20.43 26.48 12.93
N VAL A 145 21.10 25.55 12.26
CA VAL A 145 22.49 25.72 11.80
C VAL A 145 22.58 26.83 10.75
N GLU A 146 21.64 26.90 9.81
CA GLU A 146 21.61 27.94 8.78
C GLU A 146 21.37 29.33 9.37
N LEU A 147 20.50 29.45 10.38
CA LEU A 147 20.32 30.70 11.12
C LEU A 147 21.61 31.16 11.82
N LEU A 148 22.32 30.24 12.47
CA LEU A 148 23.60 30.55 13.11
C LEU A 148 24.68 30.91 12.07
N LEU A 149 24.77 30.16 10.97
CA LEU A 149 25.69 30.48 9.88
C LEU A 149 25.40 31.85 9.31
N ASN A 150 24.14 32.19 8.99
CA ASN A 150 23.76 33.51 8.47
C ASN A 150 24.09 34.64 9.44
N LEU A 151 23.96 34.40 10.76
CA LEU A 151 24.34 35.38 11.78
C LEU A 151 25.87 35.58 11.82
N LEU A 152 26.64 34.50 11.74
CA LEU A 152 28.10 34.49 11.92
C LEU A 152 28.90 34.65 10.61
N SER A 153 28.26 34.64 9.44
CA SER A 153 28.93 34.67 8.13
C SER A 153 29.55 36.02 7.76
N ASN A 154 29.23 37.09 8.48
CA ASN A 154 29.79 38.41 8.21
C ASN A 154 31.16 38.55 8.89
N ASN A 155 32.12 39.21 8.25
CA ASN A 155 33.45 39.53 8.82
C ASN A 155 33.41 40.59 9.94
N SER A 156 32.24 40.87 10.50
CA SER A 156 32.01 41.92 11.48
C SER A 156 30.98 41.44 12.49
N TYR A 157 31.14 41.89 13.73
CA TYR A 157 30.22 41.54 14.82
C TYR A 157 28.75 41.83 14.43
N PRO A 158 27.80 40.90 14.68
CA PRO A 158 26.41 41.07 14.28
C PRO A 158 25.70 42.18 15.06
N GLU A 159 24.76 42.89 14.43
CA GLU A 159 23.96 43.91 15.13
C GLU A 159 23.10 43.28 16.25
N ASN A 160 22.93 44.00 17.35
CA ASN A 160 22.11 43.54 18.50
C ASN A 160 20.68 43.13 18.10
N SER A 161 20.06 43.87 17.19
CA SER A 161 18.73 43.57 16.64
C SER A 161 18.69 42.20 15.95
N ARG A 162 19.73 41.86 15.17
CA ARG A 162 19.85 40.55 14.50
C ARG A 162 20.12 39.42 15.48
N ILE A 163 20.90 39.67 16.54
CA ILE A 163 21.15 38.70 17.62
C ILE A 163 19.85 38.39 18.35
N GLU A 164 19.06 39.40 18.71
CA GLU A 164 17.78 39.24 19.41
C GLU A 164 16.74 38.50 18.55
N GLU A 165 16.65 38.83 17.25
CA GLU A 165 15.76 38.14 16.31
C GLU A 165 16.17 36.67 16.15
N THR A 166 17.47 36.39 15.98
CA THR A 166 17.97 35.02 15.78
C THR A 166 17.83 34.19 17.05
N ALA A 167 18.07 34.76 18.23
CA ALA A 167 17.85 34.10 19.52
C ALA A 167 16.38 33.70 19.72
N THR A 168 15.46 34.59 19.37
CA THR A 168 14.02 34.32 19.40
C THR A 168 13.63 33.17 18.47
N ARG A 169 14.20 33.13 17.26
CA ARG A 169 13.93 32.06 16.27
C ARG A 169 14.55 30.71 16.63
N LEU A 170 15.68 30.73 17.34
CA LEU A 170 16.37 29.53 17.82
C LEU A 170 15.77 28.95 19.11
N ASP A 171 14.87 29.72 19.75
CA ASP A 171 14.33 29.46 21.08
C ASP A 171 15.46 29.30 22.11
N MET A 172 16.36 30.29 22.14
CA MET A 172 17.51 30.32 23.04
C MET A 172 17.64 31.68 23.74
N PRO A 173 18.23 31.73 24.96
CA PRO A 173 18.50 32.99 25.63
C PRO A 173 19.43 33.89 24.81
N VAL A 174 19.06 35.16 24.67
CA VAL A 174 19.86 36.16 23.93
C VAL A 174 21.29 36.23 24.47
N GLU A 175 21.46 36.14 25.80
CA GLU A 175 22.77 36.18 26.45
C GLU A 175 23.69 35.02 26.05
N ASP A 176 23.13 33.83 25.79
CA ASP A 176 23.93 32.69 25.39
C ASP A 176 24.34 32.78 23.92
N LEU A 177 23.50 33.38 23.07
CA LEU A 177 23.87 33.69 21.69
C LEU A 177 24.91 34.83 21.60
N ARG A 178 24.81 35.84 22.46
CA ARG A 178 25.81 36.92 22.60
C ARG A 178 27.19 36.36 22.95
N LYS A 179 27.29 35.54 24.00
CA LYS A 179 28.54 34.85 24.37
C LYS A 179 29.14 34.04 23.22
N LEU A 180 28.30 33.44 22.38
CA LEU A 180 28.73 32.65 21.22
C LEU A 180 29.29 33.56 20.12
N CYS A 181 28.65 34.71 19.86
CA CYS A 181 29.18 35.74 18.97
C CYS A 181 30.51 36.31 19.50
N ASP A 182 30.59 36.64 20.78
CA ASP A 182 31.80 37.17 21.43
C ASP A 182 32.97 36.21 21.23
N ARG A 183 32.78 34.91 21.48
CA ARG A 183 33.82 33.88 21.26
C ARG A 183 34.30 33.76 19.81
N VAL A 184 33.43 34.03 18.83
CA VAL A 184 33.74 33.89 17.41
C VAL A 184 34.45 35.13 16.87
N PHE A 185 34.08 36.32 17.36
CA PHE A 185 34.58 37.60 16.85
C PHE A 185 35.64 38.28 17.73
N GLU A 186 35.86 37.82 18.96
CA GLU A 186 36.97 38.26 19.82
C GLU A 186 38.24 37.38 19.65
N SER A 187 38.26 36.47 18.67
CA SER A 187 39.47 35.75 18.20
C SER A 187 40.21 36.53 17.12
#